data_AF-A0A7Z9MKA5-F1
#
_entry.id   AF-A0A7Z9MKA5-F1
#
_cell.length_a   1.000
_cell.length_b   1.000
_cell.length_c   1.000
_cell.angle_alpha   90.00
_cell.angle_beta   90.00
_cell.angle_gamma   90.00
#
_symmetry.space_group_name_H-M   'P 1'
#
loop_
_entity.id
_entity.type
_entity.pdbx_description
1 polymer ?
#
loop_
_entity_poly.entity_id
_entity_poly.type
_entity_poly.pdbx_seq_one_letter_code
_entity_poly.pdbx_strand_id
1 'polypeptide(L)'
;EGAVVGFFSLEMSAEQLASRILSEQSNISSDRMRKGELSNDEFTRLAAASSTLHKIPIFIDDTPALTVSALRTRARRLKRQHNLGLIVVDYLQLVAAATSRNDGRVQEVSEITRGL
;
A
#
# COMPACT_ATOMS: atom_id res chain seq x y z
N GLU A 1 7.22 18.75 -7.42
CA GLU A 1 7.14 17.81 -6.29
C GLU A 1 5.90 16.94 -6.45
N GLY A 2 5.96 15.66 -6.07
CA GLY A 2 4.83 14.74 -6.15
C GLY A 2 3.89 14.88 -4.95
N ALA A 3 2.64 14.43 -5.09
CA ALA A 3 1.69 14.39 -3.99
C ALA A 3 2.10 13.33 -2.95
N VAL A 4 1.82 13.59 -1.66
CA VAL A 4 1.93 12.58 -0.61
C VAL A 4 0.87 11.49 -0.82
N VAL A 5 1.28 10.23 -0.76
CA VAL A 5 0.42 9.06 -1.03
C VAL A 5 0.22 8.23 0.24
N GLY A 6 -1.02 7.91 0.56
CA GLY A 6 -1.37 6.90 1.56
C GLY A 6 -1.80 5.62 0.86
N PHE A 7 -1.07 4.53 1.07
CA PHE A 7 -1.31 3.23 0.46
C PHE A 7 -1.85 2.26 1.52
N PHE A 8 -3.12 1.88 1.42
CA PHE A 8 -3.76 0.92 2.31
C PHE A 8 -3.75 -0.45 1.64
N SER A 9 -2.84 -1.32 2.09
CA SER A 9 -2.65 -2.67 1.57
C SER A 9 -3.34 -3.68 2.50
N LEU A 10 -4.41 -4.31 2.03
CA LEU A 10 -5.25 -5.17 2.86
C LEU A 10 -4.84 -6.65 2.80
N GLU A 11 -4.01 -7.02 1.82
CA GLU A 11 -3.50 -8.39 1.65
C GLU A 11 -1.98 -8.52 1.75
N MET A 12 -1.28 -7.56 1.17
CA MET A 12 0.18 -7.61 1.11
C MET A 12 0.79 -6.83 2.26
N SER A 13 1.86 -7.36 2.85
CA SER A 13 2.66 -6.58 3.80
C SER A 13 3.38 -5.43 3.09
N ALA A 14 3.76 -4.41 3.86
CA ALA A 14 4.57 -3.30 3.35
C ALA A 14 5.90 -3.78 2.74
N GLU A 15 6.51 -4.82 3.33
CA GLU A 15 7.73 -5.45 2.83
C GLU A 15 7.53 -6.11 1.45
N GLN A 16 6.42 -6.83 1.27
CA GLN A 16 6.11 -7.47 -0.01
C GLN A 16 5.87 -6.43 -1.10
N LEU A 17 5.16 -5.34 -0.78
CA LEU A 17 4.92 -4.24 -1.71
C LEU A 17 6.24 -3.52 -2.07
N ALA A 18 7.06 -3.20 -1.08
CA ALA A 18 8.37 -2.59 -1.29
C ALA A 18 9.28 -3.49 -2.15
N SER A 19 9.29 -4.81 -1.90
CA SER A 19 10.05 -5.77 -2.69
C SER A 19 9.61 -5.81 -4.16
N ARG A 20 8.31 -5.65 -4.46
CA ARG A 20 7.83 -5.53 -5.84
C ARG A 20 8.30 -4.24 -6.50
N ILE A 21 8.18 -3.11 -5.83
CA ILE A 21 8.63 -1.81 -6.36
C ILE A 21 10.14 -1.84 -6.65
N LEU A 22 10.94 -2.34 -5.70
CA LEU A 22 12.39 -2.46 -5.88
C LEU A 22 12.75 -3.43 -7.01
N SER A 23 12.00 -4.52 -7.19
CA SER A 23 12.22 -5.48 -8.27
C SER A 23 12.06 -4.82 -9.63
N GLU A 24 10.97 -4.07 -9.79
CA GLU A 24 10.66 -3.34 -11.01
C GLU A 24 11.70 -2.25 -11.31
N GLN A 25 12.08 -1.45 -10.30
CA GLN A 25 13.02 -0.34 -10.49
C GLN A 25 14.47 -0.79 -10.69
N SER A 26 14.89 -1.91 -10.09
CA SER A 26 16.26 -2.41 -10.21
C SER A 26 16.46 -3.41 -11.36
N ASN A 27 15.35 -3.88 -11.96
CA ASN A 27 15.30 -4.96 -12.93
C ASN A 27 15.96 -6.26 -12.41
N ILE A 28 15.65 -6.62 -11.15
CA ILE A 28 16.12 -7.83 -10.47
C ILE A 28 14.89 -8.55 -9.94
N SER A 29 14.80 -9.87 -10.10
CA SER A 29 13.65 -10.62 -9.59
C SER A 29 13.55 -10.57 -8.06
N SER A 30 12.33 -10.47 -7.52
CA SER A 30 12.11 -10.48 -6.06
C SER A 30 12.65 -11.71 -5.35
N ASP A 31 12.71 -12.87 -6.02
CA ASP A 31 13.28 -14.09 -5.46
C ASP A 31 14.80 -13.97 -5.25
N ARG A 32 15.53 -13.52 -6.27
CA ARG A 32 16.98 -13.32 -6.18
C ARG A 32 17.35 -12.25 -5.15
N MET A 33 16.58 -11.16 -5.10
CA MET A 33 16.77 -10.12 -4.06
C MET A 33 16.59 -10.67 -2.65
N ARG A 34 15.55 -11.50 -2.42
CA ARG A 34 15.34 -12.14 -1.10
C ARG A 34 16.45 -13.12 -0.73
N LYS A 35 16.98 -13.85 -1.71
CA LYS A 35 18.09 -14.80 -1.50
C LYS A 35 19.47 -14.13 -1.40
N GLY A 36 19.57 -12.84 -1.71
CA GLY A 36 20.85 -12.12 -1.76
C GLY A 36 21.75 -12.53 -2.93
N GLU A 37 21.18 -13.16 -3.96
CA GLU A 37 21.90 -13.65 -5.14
C GLU A 37 22.09 -12.51 -6.15
N LEU A 38 22.95 -11.55 -5.81
CA LEU A 38 23.15 -10.31 -6.57
C LEU A 38 24.61 -10.19 -7.01
N SER A 39 24.83 -9.75 -8.25
CA SER A 39 26.14 -9.23 -8.66
C SER A 39 26.41 -7.88 -7.99
N ASN A 40 27.67 -7.43 -8.00
CA ASN A 40 28.04 -6.11 -7.46
C ASN A 40 27.31 -4.95 -8.16
N ASP A 41 27.09 -5.07 -9.48
CA ASP A 41 26.36 -4.09 -10.26
C ASP A 41 24.86 -4.08 -9.91
N GLU A 42 24.26 -5.26 -9.74
CA GLU A 42 22.88 -5.42 -9.29
C GLU A 42 22.68 -4.85 -7.88
N PHE A 43 23.62 -5.12 -6.98
CA PHE A 43 23.61 -4.56 -5.63
C PHE A 43 23.63 -3.02 -5.66
N THR A 44 24.48 -2.44 -6.51
CA THR A 44 24.57 -0.99 -6.69
C THR A 44 23.26 -0.41 -7.23
N ARG A 45 22.62 -1.05 -8.22
CA ARG A 45 21.30 -0.63 -8.74
C ARG A 45 20.21 -0.74 -7.67
N LEU A 46 20.18 -1.84 -6.91
CA LEU A 46 19.21 -2.04 -5.84
C LEU A 46 19.36 -0.99 -4.73
N ALA A 47 20.59 -0.68 -4.33
CA ALA A 47 20.87 0.37 -3.35
C ALA A 47 20.39 1.76 -3.83
N ALA A 48 20.61 2.09 -5.11
CA ALA A 48 20.13 3.33 -5.70
C ALA A 48 18.59 3.40 -5.77
N ALA A 49 17.94 2.30 -6.17
CA ALA A 49 16.48 2.18 -6.18
C ALA A 49 15.90 2.32 -4.76
N SER A 50 16.52 1.68 -3.76
CA SER A 50 16.13 1.78 -2.35
C SER A 50 16.26 3.22 -1.82
N SER A 51 17.38 3.89 -2.11
CA SER A 51 17.56 5.29 -1.73
C SER A 51 16.52 6.21 -2.37
N THR A 52 16.14 5.93 -3.61
CA THR A 52 15.08 6.68 -4.30
C THR A 52 13.73 6.43 -3.65
N LEU A 53 13.36 5.16 -3.45
CA LEU A 53 12.09 4.78 -2.82
C LEU A 53 11.94 5.38 -1.41
N HIS A 54 13.01 5.40 -0.62
CA HIS A 54 13.01 5.98 0.73
C HIS A 54 12.69 7.49 0.75
N LYS A 55 12.98 8.21 -0.34
CA LYS A 55 12.72 9.66 -0.45
C LYS A 55 11.31 9.96 -0.96
N ILE A 56 10.58 8.97 -1.47
CA ILE A 56 9.21 9.15 -1.97
C ILE A 56 8.26 9.27 -0.77
N PRO A 57 7.36 10.26 -0.72
CA PRO A 57 6.43 10.43 0.38
C PRO A 57 5.22 9.48 0.27
N ILE A 58 5.51 8.17 0.31
CA ILE A 58 4.53 7.09 0.33
C ILE A 58 4.44 6.50 1.74
N PHE A 59 3.24 6.46 2.29
CA PHE A 59 2.95 5.91 3.61
C PHE A 59 2.12 4.65 3.42
N ILE A 60 2.67 3.50 3.78
CA ILE A 60 1.99 2.21 3.65
C ILE A 60 1.34 1.84 4.98
N ASP A 61 0.07 1.46 4.92
CA ASP A 61 -0.68 0.87 6.01
C ASP A 61 -1.11 -0.53 5.58
N ASP A 62 -0.43 -1.54 6.10
CA ASP A 62 -0.67 -2.96 5.80
C ASP A 62 -1.53 -3.64 6.88
N THR A 63 -2.34 -2.87 7.61
CA THR A 63 -3.26 -3.42 8.60
C THR A 63 -4.37 -4.24 7.92
N PRO A 64 -4.50 -5.54 8.20
CA PRO A 64 -5.54 -6.36 7.59
C PRO A 64 -6.94 -5.98 8.07
N ALA A 65 -7.97 -6.29 7.27
CA ALA A 65 -9.39 -6.13 7.61
C ALA A 65 -9.81 -4.73 8.11
N LEU A 66 -9.23 -3.68 7.53
CA LEU A 66 -9.59 -2.28 7.81
C LEU A 66 -11.03 -1.97 7.39
N THR A 67 -11.83 -1.43 8.31
CA THR A 67 -13.15 -0.86 7.97
C THR A 67 -13.02 0.47 7.25
N VAL A 68 -14.02 0.88 6.46
CA VAL A 68 -14.07 2.21 5.79
C VAL A 68 -13.85 3.35 6.79
N SER A 69 -14.47 3.26 7.97
CA SER A 69 -14.36 4.30 9.00
C SER A 69 -12.94 4.42 9.56
N ALA A 70 -12.27 3.29 9.77
CA ALA A 70 -10.89 3.26 10.24
C ALA A 70 -9.93 3.79 9.16
N LEU A 71 -10.10 3.39 7.90
CA LEU A 71 -9.35 3.93 6.76
C LEU A 71 -9.49 5.45 6.67
N ARG A 72 -10.73 5.96 6.70
CA ARG A 72 -11.02 7.40 6.68
C ARG A 72 -10.36 8.15 7.84
N THR A 73 -10.39 7.57 9.03
CA THR A 73 -9.76 8.17 10.22
C THR A 73 -8.25 8.28 10.05
N ARG A 74 -7.60 7.23 9.55
CA ARG A 74 -6.15 7.21 9.29
C ARG A 74 -5.77 8.16 8.16
N ALA A 75 -6.52 8.17 7.06
CA ALA A 75 -6.34 9.11 5.95
C ALA A 75 -6.46 10.58 6.40
N ARG A 76 -7.45 10.92 7.23
CA ARG A 76 -7.59 12.28 7.80
C ARG A 76 -6.42 12.66 8.70
N ARG A 77 -5.91 11.72 9.51
CA ARG A 77 -4.70 11.94 10.31
C ARG A 77 -3.50 12.23 9.42
N LEU A 78 -3.29 11.41 8.40
CA LEU A 78 -2.21 11.57 7.42
C LEU A 78 -2.33 12.89 6.64
N LYS A 79 -3.55 13.32 6.27
CA LYS A 79 -3.81 14.64 5.68
C LYS A 79 -3.37 15.79 6.57
N ARG A 80 -3.69 15.73 7.87
CA ARG A 80 -3.31 16.78 8.83
C ARG A 80 -1.81 16.85 9.09
N GLN A 81 -1.14 15.70 9.12
CA GLN A 81 0.29 15.62 9.46
C GLN A 81 1.20 15.86 8.25
N HIS A 82 0.79 15.41 7.07
CA HIS A 82 1.67 15.33 5.90
C HIS A 82 1.03 15.89 4.61
N ASN A 83 -0.13 16.55 4.69
CA ASN A 83 -0.83 17.10 3.54
C ASN A 83 -1.12 16.08 2.41
N LEU A 84 -1.55 14.87 2.78
CA LEU A 84 -2.01 13.79 1.89
C LEU A 84 -2.74 14.31 0.62
N GLY A 85 -2.30 13.84 -0.56
CA GLY A 85 -2.87 14.22 -1.85
C GLY A 85 -3.48 13.07 -2.65
N LEU A 86 -3.10 11.82 -2.35
CA LEU A 86 -3.64 10.62 -3.00
C LEU A 86 -3.82 9.48 -1.98
N ILE A 87 -4.89 8.71 -2.14
CA ILE A 87 -5.15 7.48 -1.40
C ILE A 87 -5.22 6.33 -2.41
N VAL A 88 -4.50 5.25 -2.14
CA VAL A 88 -4.58 3.99 -2.88
C VAL A 88 -5.05 2.90 -1.91
N VAL A 89 -5.98 2.05 -2.34
CA VAL A 89 -6.53 0.95 -1.54
C VAL A 89 -6.46 -0.34 -2.35
N ASP A 90 -5.75 -1.35 -1.84
CA ASP A 90 -5.55 -2.65 -2.48
C ASP A 90 -6.02 -3.78 -1.55
N TYR A 91 -7.19 -4.40 -1.73
CA TYR A 91 -8.28 -4.10 -2.66
C TYR A 91 -9.64 -4.13 -1.94
N LEU A 92 -10.60 -3.37 -2.47
CA LEU A 92 -11.87 -3.00 -1.84
C LEU A 92 -12.73 -4.16 -1.32
N GLN A 93 -12.52 -5.39 -1.79
CA GLN A 93 -13.29 -6.54 -1.34
C GLN A 93 -13.00 -6.94 0.11
N LEU A 94 -11.89 -6.50 0.71
CA LEU A 94 -11.55 -6.81 2.11
C LEU A 94 -11.92 -5.72 3.10
N VAL A 95 -12.56 -4.65 2.63
CA VAL A 95 -13.10 -3.63 3.53
C VAL A 95 -14.36 -4.20 4.17
N ALA A 96 -14.31 -4.49 5.48
CA ALA A 96 -15.46 -5.04 6.18
C ALA A 96 -16.59 -4.01 6.30
N ALA A 97 -17.82 -4.39 5.94
CA ALA A 97 -18.98 -3.57 6.28
C ALA A 97 -19.19 -3.49 7.79
N ALA A 98 -19.68 -2.35 8.25
CA ALA A 98 -19.88 -2.07 9.68
C ALA A 98 -20.98 -2.93 10.33
N THR A 99 -21.79 -3.64 9.53
CA THR A 99 -22.96 -4.39 9.99
C THR A 99 -23.00 -5.76 9.34
N SER A 100 -22.79 -6.81 10.14
CA SER A 100 -22.99 -8.23 9.80
C SER A 100 -24.48 -8.59 9.70
N ARG A 101 -25.25 -7.81 8.92
CA ARG A 101 -26.57 -8.24 8.48
C ARG A 101 -26.39 -8.95 7.15
N ASN A 102 -27.02 -10.11 7.02
CA ASN A 102 -26.90 -11.09 5.95
C ASN A 102 -27.43 -10.59 4.58
N ASP A 103 -27.22 -9.31 4.25
CA ASP A 103 -27.53 -8.74 2.95
C ASP A 103 -26.41 -9.11 1.97
N GLY A 104 -26.81 -9.58 0.79
CA GLY A 104 -25.89 -10.16 -0.19
C GLY A 104 -24.69 -9.26 -0.52
N ARG A 105 -23.58 -9.89 -0.92
CA ARG A 105 -22.27 -9.27 -1.20
C ARG A 105 -22.30 -7.99 -2.04
N VAL A 106 -23.27 -7.86 -2.95
CA VAL A 106 -23.46 -6.67 -3.80
C VAL A 106 -23.86 -5.43 -2.99
N GLN A 107 -24.70 -5.61 -1.97
CA GLN A 107 -25.14 -4.53 -1.10
C GLN A 107 -23.99 -4.01 -0.23
N GLU A 108 -23.17 -4.94 0.28
CA GLU A 108 -21.98 -4.64 1.07
C GLU A 108 -20.96 -3.79 0.29
N VAL A 109 -20.64 -4.21 -0.95
CA VAL A 109 -19.76 -3.43 -1.84
C VAL A 109 -20.36 -2.05 -2.13
N SER A 110 -21.68 -1.97 -2.35
CA SER A 110 -22.36 -0.70 -2.59
C SER A 110 -22.28 0.27 -1.39
N GLU A 111 -22.32 -0.25 -0.16
CA GLU A 111 -22.12 0.55 1.06
C GLU A 111 -20.67 1.02 1.22
N ILE A 112 -19.71 0.14 0.95
CA ILE A 112 -18.28 0.49 0.96
C ILE A 112 -18.00 1.60 -0.06
N THR A 113 -18.50 1.46 -1.28
CA THR A 113 -18.31 2.48 -2.34
C THR A 113 -18.96 3.81 -1.98
N ARG A 114 -20.12 3.83 -1.31
CA ARG A 114 -20.75 5.08 -0.85
C ARG A 114 -20.02 5.75 0.33
N GLY A 115 -19.25 4.99 1.11
CA GLY A 115 -18.54 5.49 2.28
C GLY A 115 -17.15 6.08 2.01
N LEU A 116 -16.61 5.86 0.81
CA LEU A 116 -15.31 6.35 0.33
C LEU A 116 -15.48 7.67 -0.44
#